data_AF-A0A353NMN7-F1
#
_entry.id   AF-A0A353NMN7-F1
#
_cell.length_a   1.000
_cell.length_b   1.000
_cell.length_c   1.000
_cell.angle_alpha   90.00
_cell.angle_beta   90.00
_cell.angle_gamma   90.00
#
_symmetry.space_group_name_H-M   'P 1'
#
loop_
_entity.id
_entity.type
_entity.pdbx_description
1 polymer ?
#
loop_
_entity_poly.entity_id
_entity_poly.type
_entity_poly.pdbx_seq_one_letter_code
_entity_poly.pdbx_strand_id
1 'polypeptide(L)'
;KISEDAAAWIRSLAQLREKNADAAEKTVTESKSYSDTEALKLNLIDLIAKDLEYLLEDVDGQTVTLNSGQEVRLETKDAPVERVPLV
;
A
#
# COMPACT_ATOMS: atom_id res chain seq x y z
N LYS A 1 15.42 -9.13 19.00
CA LYS A 1 16.15 -7.99 18.39
C LYS A 1 15.73 -7.80 16.95
N ILE A 2 16.09 -8.67 16.01
CA ILE A 2 15.69 -8.53 14.59
C ILE A 2 14.18 -8.35 14.38
N SER A 3 13.35 -9.15 15.06
CA SER A 3 11.88 -9.03 14.96
C SER A 3 11.33 -7.72 15.53
N GLU A 4 11.92 -7.21 16.62
CA GLU A 4 11.52 -5.96 17.25
C GLU A 4 11.91 -4.76 16.38
N ASP A 5 13.10 -4.82 15.77
CA ASP A 5 13.59 -3.78 14.86
C ASP A 5 12.73 -3.75 13.59
N ALA A 6 12.35 -4.91 13.06
CA ALA A 6 11.43 -5.01 11.92
C ALA A 6 10.01 -4.52 12.27
N ALA A 7 9.52 -4.85 13.47
CA ALA A 7 8.22 -4.40 13.98
C ALA A 7 8.19 -2.86 14.13
N ALA A 8 9.23 -2.27 14.71
CA ALA A 8 9.36 -0.82 14.82
C ALA A 8 9.44 -0.13 13.44
N TRP A 9 10.13 -0.77 12.49
CA TRP A 9 10.26 -0.22 11.14
C TRP A 9 8.93 -0.23 10.37
N ILE A 10 8.20 -1.36 10.35
CA ILE A 10 6.90 -1.43 9.67
C ILE A 10 5.88 -0.48 10.29
N ARG A 11 5.92 -0.32 11.63
CA ARG A 11 5.08 0.63 12.36
C ARG A 11 5.36 2.08 11.93
N SER A 12 6.63 2.46 11.82
CA SER A 12 7.03 3.81 11.37
C SER A 12 6.60 4.07 9.92
N LEU A 13 6.73 3.08 9.04
CA LEU A 13 6.27 3.17 7.65
C LEU A 13 4.74 3.32 7.54
N ALA A 14 4.00 2.56 8.34
CA ALA A 14 2.55 2.66 8.39
C ALA A 14 2.10 4.04 8.86
N GLN A 15 2.73 4.59 9.90
CA GLN A 15 2.44 5.95 10.38
C GLN A 15 2.72 7.02 9.31
N LEU A 16 3.85 6.92 8.61
CA LEU A 16 4.20 7.85 7.53
C LEU A 16 3.15 7.84 6.40
N ARG A 17 2.52 6.70 6.15
CA ARG A 17 1.51 6.51 5.11
C ARG A 17 0.08 6.62 5.62
N GLU A 18 -0.09 7.04 6.88
CA GLU A 18 -1.40 7.14 7.54
C GLU A 18 -2.20 5.81 7.54
N LYS A 19 -1.46 4.70 7.63
CA LYS A 19 -1.98 3.33 7.72
C LYS A 19 -2.00 2.84 9.17
N ASN A 20 -2.76 1.76 9.39
CA ASN A 20 -2.90 1.17 10.72
C ASN A 20 -1.62 0.48 11.18
N ALA A 21 -0.83 1.22 11.96
CA ALA A 21 0.47 0.82 12.43
C ALA A 21 0.43 -0.39 13.37
N ASP A 22 -0.62 -0.53 14.19
CA ASP A 22 -0.79 -1.66 15.10
C ASP A 22 -1.10 -2.95 14.33
N ALA A 23 -1.97 -2.86 13.32
CA ALA A 23 -2.27 -4.01 12.46
C ALA A 23 -1.04 -4.43 11.65
N ALA A 24 -0.24 -3.46 11.19
CA ALA A 24 1.01 -3.70 10.46
C ALA A 24 2.08 -4.34 11.36
N GLU A 25 2.24 -3.88 12.60
CA GLU A 25 3.14 -4.48 13.59
C GLU A 25 2.83 -5.96 13.84
N LYS A 26 1.54 -6.30 13.99
CA LYS A 26 1.08 -7.68 14.19
C LYS A 26 1.41 -8.63 13.05
N THR A 27 1.61 -8.12 11.83
CA THR A 27 2.07 -8.96 10.72
C THR A 27 3.48 -9.50 10.95
N VAL A 28 4.32 -8.74 11.67
CA VAL A 28 5.71 -9.11 11.96
C VAL A 28 5.82 -9.84 13.29
N THR A 29 5.14 -9.37 14.33
CA THR A 29 5.27 -9.92 15.69
C THR A 29 4.47 -11.21 15.88
N GLU A 30 3.29 -11.31 15.27
CA GLU A 30 2.37 -12.45 15.42
C GLU A 30 2.30 -13.32 14.15
N SER A 31 3.07 -12.99 13.09
CA SER A 31 2.94 -13.61 11.76
C SER A 31 1.50 -13.60 11.24
N LYS A 32 0.75 -12.56 11.58
CA LYS A 32 -0.67 -12.46 11.25
C LYS A 32 -0.85 -12.09 9.78
N SER A 33 -1.62 -12.90 9.07
CA SER A 33 -2.05 -12.63 7.70
C SER A 33 -3.48 -12.08 7.68
N TYR A 34 -3.74 -11.11 6.83
CA TYR A 34 -5.06 -10.53 6.60
C TYR A 34 -5.53 -10.86 5.18
N SER A 35 -6.80 -11.19 5.03
CA SER A 35 -7.45 -11.17 3.72
C SER A 35 -7.47 -9.76 3.14
N ASP A 36 -7.70 -9.64 1.83
CA ASP A 36 -7.91 -8.36 1.14
C ASP A 36 -8.98 -7.49 1.84
N THR A 37 -10.12 -8.07 2.19
CA THR A 37 -11.22 -7.36 2.86
C THR A 37 -10.86 -6.91 4.27
N GLU A 38 -10.10 -7.70 5.03
CA GLU A 38 -9.61 -7.32 6.35
C GLU A 38 -8.55 -6.22 6.24
N ALA A 39 -7.64 -6.33 5.27
CA ALA A 39 -6.61 -5.33 5.03
C ALA A 39 -7.22 -3.98 4.67
N LEU A 40 -8.28 -3.96 3.84
CA LEU A 40 -9.00 -2.74 3.51
C LEU A 40 -9.71 -2.16 4.74
N LYS A 41 -10.43 -2.99 5.50
CA LYS A 41 -11.14 -2.56 6.74
C LYS A 41 -10.19 -2.03 7.80
N LEU A 42 -9.00 -2.62 7.91
CA LEU A 42 -7.98 -2.20 8.84
C LEU A 42 -7.16 -1.01 8.32
N ASN A 43 -7.44 -0.46 7.13
CA ASN A 43 -6.63 0.59 6.51
C ASN A 43 -5.14 0.19 6.41
N LEU A 44 -4.88 -1.04 5.98
CA LEU A 44 -3.57 -1.53 5.58
C LEU A 44 -3.33 -1.36 4.07
N ILE A 45 -4.41 -1.36 3.29
CA ILE A 45 -4.44 -1.07 1.85
C ILE A 45 -5.49 0.00 1.57
N ASP A 46 -5.37 0.68 0.44
CA ASP A 46 -6.28 1.75 0.03
C ASP A 46 -7.52 1.26 -0.71
N LEU A 47 -7.38 0.21 -1.51
CA LEU A 47 -8.44 -0.31 -2.36
C LEU A 47 -8.21 -1.79 -2.69
N ILE A 48 -9.27 -2.42 -3.21
CA ILE A 48 -9.23 -3.76 -3.77
C ILE A 48 -9.68 -3.65 -5.22
N ALA A 49 -8.79 -4.00 -6.15
CA ALA A 49 -9.09 -4.04 -7.57
C ALA A 49 -9.17 -5.50 -8.06
N LYS A 50 -10.17 -5.81 -8.88
CA LYS A 50 -10.40 -7.15 -9.43
C LYS A 50 -9.40 -7.54 -10.53
N ASP A 51 -8.89 -6.55 -11.25
CA ASP A 51 -7.95 -6.69 -12.36
C ASP A 51 -7.18 -5.37 -12.57
N LEU A 52 -6.20 -5.40 -13.48
CA LEU A 52 -5.35 -4.25 -13.76
C LEU A 52 -6.11 -3.09 -14.41
N GLU A 53 -7.07 -3.37 -15.28
CA GLU A 53 -7.85 -2.33 -15.97
C GLU A 53 -8.69 -1.55 -14.96
N TYR A 54 -9.37 -2.26 -14.07
CA TYR A 54 -10.12 -1.68 -12.96
C TYR A 54 -9.22 -0.90 -12.00
N LEU A 55 -8.01 -1.40 -11.70
CA LEU A 55 -7.04 -0.66 -10.90
C LEU A 55 -6.67 0.68 -11.53
N LEU A 56 -6.36 0.69 -12.83
CA LEU A 56 -5.96 1.90 -13.55
C LEU A 56 -7.09 2.92 -13.63
N GLU A 57 -8.34 2.47 -13.74
CA GLU A 57 -9.52 3.33 -13.66
C GLU A 57 -9.75 3.88 -12.24
N ASP A 58 -9.66 3.05 -11.20
CA ASP A 58 -9.92 3.45 -9.81
C ASP A 58 -8.89 4.47 -9.28
N VAL A 59 -7.63 4.33 -9.67
CA VAL A 59 -6.56 5.24 -9.24
C VAL A 59 -6.45 6.50 -10.11
N ASP A 60 -7.15 6.54 -11.25
CA ASP A 60 -7.10 7.70 -12.14
C ASP A 60 -7.66 8.95 -11.46
N GLY A 61 -6.91 10.05 -11.56
CA GLY A 61 -7.26 11.31 -10.94
C GLY A 61 -7.04 11.38 -9.43
N GLN A 62 -6.62 10.29 -8.76
CA GLN A 62 -6.21 10.34 -7.36
C GLN A 62 -4.93 11.18 -7.21
N THR A 63 -4.81 11.89 -6.09
CA THR A 63 -3.60 12.64 -5.76
C THR A 63 -2.78 11.84 -4.75
N VAL A 64 -1.51 11.60 -5.08
CA VAL A 64 -0.56 10.89 -4.21
C VAL A 64 0.57 11.81 -3.81
N THR A 65 1.02 11.68 -2.57
CA THR A 65 2.18 12.41 -2.05
C THR A 65 3.44 11.58 -2.27
N LEU A 66 4.36 12.10 -3.07
CA LEU A 66 5.67 11.49 -3.25
C LEU A 66 6.53 11.68 -2.00
N ASN A 67 7.58 10.86 -1.86
CA ASN A 67 8.55 11.01 -0.76
C ASN A 67 9.22 12.39 -0.72
N SER A 68 9.21 13.14 -1.83
CA SER A 68 9.67 14.52 -1.92
C SER A 68 8.70 15.54 -1.28
N GLY A 69 7.51 15.10 -0.86
CA GLY A 69 6.41 15.97 -0.44
C GLY A 69 5.61 16.57 -1.60
N GLN A 70 5.98 16.26 -2.84
CA GLN A 70 5.23 16.70 -4.01
C GLN A 70 3.93 15.91 -4.15
N GLU A 71 2.81 16.61 -4.26
CA GLU A 71 1.55 16.02 -4.68
C GLU A 71 1.52 15.84 -6.19
N VAL A 72 1.24 14.62 -6.64
CA VAL A 72 1.11 14.26 -8.05
C VAL A 72 -0.27 13.67 -8.26
N ARG A 73 -0.99 14.20 -9.24
CA ARG A 73 -2.24 13.60 -9.71
C ARG A 73 -1.90 12.45 -10.65
N LEU A 74 -2.46 11.28 -10.38
CA LEU A 74 -2.32 10.11 -11.23
C LEU A 74 -3.14 10.30 -12.51
N GLU A 75 -2.50 10.09 -13.65
CA GLU A 75 -3.12 10.06 -14.97
C GLU A 75 -2.87 8.65 -15.53
N THR A 76 -3.71 7.71 -15.08
CA THR A 76 -3.55 6.28 -15.36
C THR A 76 -4.54 5.78 -16.40
N LYS A 77 -5.60 6.55 -16.67
CA LYS A 77 -6.52 6.26 -17.77
C LYS A 77 -5.79 6.30 -19.11
N ASP A 78 -5.94 5.24 -19.89
CA ASP A 78 -5.30 5.02 -21.20
C ASP A 78 -3.76 5.01 -21.17
N ALA A 79 -3.13 4.95 -20.00
CA ALA A 79 -1.68 4.88 -19.88
C ALA A 79 -1.15 3.56 -20.47
N PRO A 80 -0.03 3.59 -21.24
CA PRO A 80 0.55 2.37 -21.80
C PRO A 80 1.09 1.47 -20.69
N VAL A 81 0.66 0.21 -20.69
CA VAL A 81 1.11 -0.80 -19.72
C VAL A 81 2.31 -1.55 -20.29
N GLU A 82 3.49 -1.31 -19.73
CA GLU A 82 4.68 -2.11 -19.99
C GLU A 82 4.89 -3.15 -18.88
N ARG A 83 4.96 -4.43 -19.25
CA ARG A 83 5.26 -5.51 -18.30
C ARG A 83 6.77 -5.72 -18.25
N VAL A 84 7.40 -5.26 -17.18
CA VAL A 84 8.83 -5.51 -16.94
C VAL A 84 8.99 -6.91 -16.37
N PRO A 85 9.67 -7.85 -17.07
CA PRO A 85 9.92 -9.19 -16.54
C PRO A 85 10.91 -9.12 -15.37
N LEU A 86 10.68 -9.93 -14.34
CA LEU A 86 11.66 -10.16 -13.28
C LEU A 86 12.83 -10.96 -13.88
N VAL A 87 14.02 -10.35 -13.88
CA VAL A 87 15.30 -10.99 -14.23
C VAL A 87 15.93 -11.67 -13.02
#